data_AF-A0A0L8N1E1-F1
#
_entry.id   AF-A0A0L8N1E1-F1
#
_cell.length_a   1.000
_cell.length_b   1.000
_cell.length_c   1.000
_cell.angle_alpha   90.00
_cell.angle_beta   90.00
_cell.angle_gamma   90.00
#
_symmetry.space_group_name_H-M   'P 1'
#
loop_
_entity.id
_entity.type
_entity.pdbx_description
1 polymer ?
#
loop_
_entity_poly.entity_id
_entity_poly.type
_entity_poly.pdbx_seq_one_letter_code
_entity_poly.pdbx_strand_id
1 'polypeptide(L)'
;MADFGELETAEHLDGTFREAFPQWRDFRQSVADRARYPEFDEQRALQQLLMSDLAHRITADQDLGWLLIGSLALPARPAGNSWPADFGVPGVTDIPQQYLMPRSAFDLDLCASAVTDPNPDRAAQLYRGAVEGAVRRVAAPSDHAGTAHGIGLGGLVRYTVDDLNVFPNGQVMGIVTAQPVDPRFGPRHTPVVDDPIPIEIDIKPPAKVTITGGPDAAQRPITALDLPGFTPFQPLLNPAVNQLADKLVLLTGKPRGLREAPTGPWHRYKDVFDAYFMLQTCQIDADHMREAVNGNWNLGPMGMDRVPDPYRFYGQDATGSGPVVPWKQGLDGLRGGSPQLHQYPDWDQIREKLGAFMDSLPTAPSGSIWTPGQGWAVQHSRSAAEAAQQDRAPRISASAARSRSTTTPDGPRRRPPTAPGTTPGVPGTAPPQQQRGRGR
;
A
#
# COMPACT_ATOMS: atom_id res chain seq x y z
N MET A 1 -3.53 -32.58 -15.68
CA MET A 1 -3.57 -31.21 -15.12
C MET A 1 -4.33 -31.29 -13.81
N ALA A 2 -3.97 -30.49 -12.79
CA ALA A 2 -4.79 -30.37 -11.60
C ALA A 2 -6.00 -29.48 -11.92
N ASP A 3 -7.15 -29.79 -11.34
CA ASP A 3 -8.39 -29.04 -11.55
C ASP A 3 -8.38 -27.76 -10.71
N PHE A 4 -7.89 -26.67 -11.32
CA PHE A 4 -7.92 -25.31 -10.79
C PHE A 4 -9.21 -24.57 -11.21
N GLY A 5 -10.34 -25.31 -11.26
CA GLY A 5 -11.62 -24.84 -11.79
C GLY A 5 -12.04 -23.46 -11.27
N GLU A 6 -12.13 -22.52 -12.21
CA GLU A 6 -12.54 -21.11 -12.03
C GLU A 6 -11.92 -20.42 -10.80
N LEU A 7 -10.63 -20.67 -10.55
CA LEU A 7 -9.81 -19.67 -9.88
C LEU A 7 -9.77 -18.42 -10.77
N GLU A 8 -10.32 -17.31 -10.26
CA GLU A 8 -10.10 -15.98 -10.83
C GLU A 8 -8.59 -15.74 -10.91
N THR A 9 -8.04 -15.86 -12.12
CA THR A 9 -6.66 -15.47 -12.40
C THR A 9 -6.57 -13.97 -12.17
N ALA A 10 -5.99 -13.56 -11.04
CA ALA A 10 -5.78 -12.15 -10.72
C ALA A 10 -5.21 -11.44 -11.97
N GLU A 11 -5.85 -10.34 -12.37
CA GLU A 11 -5.78 -9.82 -13.75
C GLU A 11 -4.37 -9.44 -14.22
N HIS A 12 -3.40 -9.40 -13.30
CA HIS A 12 -1.99 -9.18 -13.54
C HIS A 12 -1.15 -10.44 -13.79
N LEU A 13 -1.75 -11.63 -13.87
CA LEU A 13 -1.05 -12.89 -14.14
C LEU A 13 -1.66 -13.61 -15.34
N ASP A 14 -0.90 -13.73 -16.43
CA ASP A 14 -1.30 -14.54 -17.60
C ASP A 14 -0.75 -15.99 -17.52
N GLY A 15 -1.15 -16.82 -18.50
CA GLY A 15 -0.76 -18.24 -18.54
C GLY A 15 0.76 -18.48 -18.61
N THR A 16 1.51 -17.58 -19.24
CA THR A 16 2.97 -17.71 -19.42
C THR A 16 3.72 -17.59 -18.10
N PHE A 17 3.15 -16.93 -17.08
CA PHE A 17 3.73 -16.90 -15.73
C PHE A 17 3.83 -18.31 -15.12
N ARG A 18 2.80 -19.14 -15.33
CA ARG A 18 2.79 -20.53 -14.84
C ARG A 18 3.70 -21.47 -15.63
N GLU A 19 3.94 -21.16 -16.90
CA GLU A 19 4.86 -21.90 -17.78
C GLU A 19 6.33 -21.57 -17.45
N ALA A 20 6.63 -20.28 -17.19
CA ALA A 20 7.95 -19.82 -16.77
C ALA A 20 8.29 -20.23 -15.33
N PHE A 21 7.31 -20.23 -14.43
CA PHE A 21 7.49 -20.46 -12.99
C PHE A 21 6.66 -21.64 -12.46
N PRO A 22 6.97 -22.89 -12.85
CA PRO A 22 6.22 -24.04 -12.38
C PRO A 22 6.33 -24.25 -10.86
N GLN A 23 7.47 -23.95 -10.25
CA GLN A 23 7.73 -24.06 -8.80
C GLN A 23 8.35 -22.78 -8.22
N TRP A 24 8.25 -22.62 -6.89
CA TRP A 24 8.76 -21.45 -6.17
C TRP A 24 10.24 -21.17 -6.41
N ARG A 25 11.09 -22.20 -6.40
CA ARG A 25 12.54 -22.07 -6.64
C ARG A 25 12.86 -21.45 -8.00
N ASP A 26 12.03 -21.70 -9.02
CA ASP A 26 12.28 -21.27 -10.40
C ASP A 26 11.99 -19.77 -10.53
N PHE A 27 10.91 -19.31 -9.87
CA PHE A 27 10.61 -17.89 -9.64
C PHE A 27 11.71 -17.21 -8.80
N ARG A 28 12.10 -17.79 -7.67
CA ARG A 28 13.10 -17.25 -6.74
C ARG A 28 14.47 -17.06 -7.41
N GLN A 29 14.93 -18.05 -8.19
CA GLN A 29 16.16 -17.92 -9.00
C GLN A 29 16.04 -16.81 -10.04
N SER A 30 14.92 -16.76 -10.77
CA SER A 30 14.66 -15.72 -11.78
C SER A 30 14.61 -14.29 -11.19
N VAL A 31 14.21 -14.15 -9.93
CA VAL A 31 14.34 -12.89 -9.16
C VAL A 31 15.79 -12.61 -8.82
N ALA A 32 16.54 -13.57 -8.26
CA ALA A 32 17.95 -13.41 -7.88
C ALA A 32 18.87 -13.04 -9.06
N ASP A 33 18.68 -13.67 -10.22
CA ASP A 33 19.48 -13.42 -11.45
C ASP A 33 19.38 -11.96 -11.94
N ARG A 34 18.24 -11.31 -11.65
CA ARG A 34 17.95 -9.91 -11.97
C ARG A 34 18.36 -8.97 -10.83
N ALA A 35 17.98 -9.30 -9.60
CA ALA A 35 18.23 -8.53 -8.39
C ALA A 35 19.61 -8.85 -7.78
N ARG A 36 20.66 -8.57 -8.57
CA ARG A 36 22.06 -8.97 -8.30
C ARG A 36 22.96 -7.84 -7.78
N TYR A 37 22.39 -6.70 -7.40
CA TYR A 37 23.13 -5.51 -6.95
C TYR A 37 22.95 -5.33 -5.43
N PRO A 38 23.97 -4.93 -4.65
CA PRO A 38 23.83 -4.72 -3.20
C PRO A 38 22.74 -3.72 -2.82
N GLU A 39 22.45 -2.75 -3.69
CA GLU A 39 21.38 -1.76 -3.51
C GLU A 39 19.99 -2.32 -3.87
N PHE A 40 19.92 -3.40 -4.65
CA PHE A 40 18.67 -4.07 -5.05
C PHE A 40 18.89 -5.59 -5.17
N ASP A 41 18.86 -6.25 -4.02
CA ASP A 41 19.09 -7.67 -3.83
C ASP A 41 17.82 -8.53 -3.97
N GLU A 42 18.01 -9.85 -3.99
CA GLU A 42 16.94 -10.86 -4.04
C GLU A 42 15.86 -10.61 -2.97
N GLN A 43 16.24 -10.34 -1.72
CA GLN A 43 15.29 -10.17 -0.62
C GLN A 43 14.42 -8.93 -0.82
N ARG A 44 15.02 -7.80 -1.20
CA ARG A 44 14.32 -6.55 -1.50
C ARG A 44 13.39 -6.70 -2.70
N ALA A 45 13.87 -7.34 -3.78
CA ALA A 45 13.08 -7.56 -4.98
C ALA A 45 11.89 -8.50 -4.73
N LEU A 46 12.11 -9.56 -3.95
CA LEU A 46 11.08 -10.52 -3.57
C LEU A 46 10.01 -9.89 -2.68
N GLN A 47 10.41 -9.10 -1.67
CA GLN A 47 9.47 -8.34 -0.83
C GLN A 47 8.65 -7.35 -1.67
N GLN A 48 9.28 -6.64 -2.60
CA GLN A 48 8.59 -5.68 -3.50
C GLN A 48 7.59 -6.38 -4.43
N LEU A 49 7.94 -7.54 -5.00
CA LEU A 49 7.02 -8.35 -5.83
C LEU A 49 5.85 -8.90 -5.02
N LEU A 50 6.09 -9.42 -3.82
CA LEU A 50 5.05 -9.97 -2.94
C LEU A 50 4.11 -8.88 -2.40
N MET A 51 4.63 -7.70 -2.06
CA MET A 51 3.82 -6.52 -1.76
C MET A 51 3.00 -6.07 -2.98
N SER A 52 3.55 -6.19 -4.19
CA SER A 52 2.85 -5.78 -5.42
C SER A 52 1.71 -6.72 -5.81
N ASP A 53 1.90 -8.04 -5.74
CA ASP A 53 0.84 -9.03 -5.99
C ASP A 53 -0.27 -8.92 -4.92
N LEU A 54 0.10 -8.71 -3.65
CA LEU A 54 -0.84 -8.44 -2.55
C LEU A 54 -1.61 -7.11 -2.76
N ALA A 55 -0.91 -6.02 -3.09
CA ALA A 55 -1.52 -4.72 -3.30
C ALA A 55 -2.48 -4.72 -4.49
N HIS A 56 -2.11 -5.32 -5.63
CA HIS A 56 -2.98 -5.41 -6.80
C HIS A 56 -4.29 -6.13 -6.44
N ARG A 57 -4.21 -7.25 -5.72
CA ARG A 57 -5.39 -8.03 -5.29
C ARG A 57 -6.27 -7.30 -4.28
N ILE A 58 -5.69 -6.60 -3.30
CA ILE A 58 -6.46 -5.80 -2.32
C ILE A 58 -7.18 -4.66 -3.03
N THR A 59 -6.50 -4.02 -4.00
CA THR A 59 -6.99 -2.81 -4.68
C THR A 59 -7.86 -3.06 -5.91
N ALA A 60 -8.08 -4.32 -6.30
CA ALA A 60 -8.94 -4.72 -7.42
C ALA A 60 -10.38 -4.17 -7.32
N ASP A 61 -10.86 -3.91 -6.10
CA ASP A 61 -12.14 -3.25 -5.80
C ASP A 61 -12.00 -1.72 -5.98
N GLN A 62 -11.97 -1.27 -7.24
CA GLN A 62 -11.66 0.11 -7.63
C GLN A 62 -12.67 1.15 -7.10
N ASP A 63 -13.92 0.74 -6.82
CA ASP A 63 -14.98 1.61 -6.27
C ASP A 63 -14.63 2.18 -4.88
N LEU A 64 -13.66 1.57 -4.18
CA LEU A 64 -13.15 2.05 -2.88
C LEU A 64 -12.13 3.20 -3.00
N GLY A 65 -11.68 3.55 -4.22
CA GLY A 65 -10.75 4.65 -4.46
C GLY A 65 -9.37 4.42 -3.84
N TRP A 66 -8.74 3.30 -4.17
CA TRP A 66 -7.47 2.92 -3.54
C TRP A 66 -6.30 3.82 -3.95
N LEU A 67 -5.57 4.32 -2.95
CA LEU A 67 -4.31 5.02 -3.09
C LEU A 67 -3.18 4.21 -2.43
N LEU A 68 -2.08 3.99 -3.16
CA LEU A 68 -0.82 3.56 -2.56
C LEU A 68 -0.16 4.77 -1.90
N ILE A 69 0.26 4.60 -0.65
CA ILE A 69 0.89 5.67 0.12
C ILE A 69 2.26 5.16 0.64
N GLY A 70 2.97 5.97 1.42
CA GLY A 70 4.19 5.52 2.09
C GLY A 70 5.34 5.12 1.16
N SER A 71 6.17 4.18 1.61
CA SER A 71 7.53 4.01 1.08
C SER A 71 7.57 3.21 -0.22
N LEU A 72 6.64 2.26 -0.39
CA LEU A 72 6.52 1.42 -1.59
C LEU A 72 6.17 2.25 -2.85
N ALA A 73 5.54 3.42 -2.69
CA ALA A 73 5.24 4.34 -3.77
C ALA A 73 6.50 5.05 -4.34
N LEU A 74 7.62 5.14 -3.61
CA LEU A 74 8.75 6.00 -3.96
C LEU A 74 9.34 5.73 -5.36
N PRO A 75 9.56 4.48 -5.83
CA PRO A 75 10.04 4.23 -7.19
C PRO A 75 9.09 4.75 -8.28
N ALA A 76 7.79 4.78 -8.01
CA ALA A 76 6.76 5.19 -8.95
C ALA A 76 6.59 6.71 -9.09
N ARG A 77 7.22 7.53 -8.23
CA ARG A 77 7.02 8.99 -8.20
C ARG A 77 7.85 9.83 -9.18
N PRO A 78 9.17 9.62 -9.37
CA PRO A 78 9.98 10.52 -10.19
C PRO A 78 9.51 10.55 -11.65
N ALA A 79 9.39 11.73 -12.25
CA ALA A 79 9.20 11.83 -13.70
C ALA A 79 10.47 11.34 -14.44
N GLY A 80 10.34 10.89 -15.68
CA GLY A 80 11.46 10.37 -16.46
C GLY A 80 12.62 11.36 -16.69
N ASN A 81 12.35 12.66 -16.53
CA ASN A 81 13.28 13.77 -16.73
C ASN A 81 13.58 14.59 -15.46
N SER A 82 13.06 14.22 -14.28
CA SER A 82 13.27 14.96 -13.02
C SER A 82 14.39 14.38 -12.15
N TRP A 83 15.26 13.55 -12.73
CA TRP A 83 16.31 12.83 -12.04
C TRP A 83 17.66 13.60 -12.05
N PRO A 84 18.30 13.88 -10.90
CA PRO A 84 19.59 14.59 -10.86
C PRO A 84 20.72 13.74 -11.43
N ALA A 85 21.64 14.36 -12.17
CA ALA A 85 22.77 13.69 -12.82
C ALA A 85 23.83 13.17 -11.81
N ASP A 86 23.83 13.71 -10.59
CA ASP A 86 24.75 13.42 -9.48
C ASP A 86 24.15 12.48 -8.42
N PHE A 87 22.87 12.10 -8.52
CA PHE A 87 22.17 11.30 -7.52
C PHE A 87 21.86 9.89 -8.06
N GLY A 88 22.72 8.92 -7.81
CA GLY A 88 22.52 7.53 -8.28
C GLY A 88 23.65 6.58 -7.90
N VAL A 89 23.45 5.29 -8.15
CA VAL A 89 24.45 4.23 -8.03
C VAL A 89 25.30 4.18 -9.32
N PRO A 90 26.60 4.52 -9.30
CA PRO A 90 27.43 4.53 -10.50
C PRO A 90 27.61 3.12 -11.10
N GLY A 91 27.59 3.02 -12.43
CA GLY A 91 27.86 1.78 -13.16
C GLY A 91 26.70 0.79 -13.28
N VAL A 92 25.57 1.02 -12.59
CA VAL A 92 24.34 0.24 -12.76
C VAL A 92 23.46 0.89 -13.83
N THR A 93 23.06 0.12 -14.85
CA THR A 93 22.40 0.63 -16.06
C THR A 93 21.18 -0.17 -16.51
N ASP A 94 21.01 -1.39 -16.00
CA ASP A 94 19.92 -2.32 -16.32
C ASP A 94 18.76 -2.26 -15.31
N ILE A 95 19.05 -1.94 -14.04
CA ILE A 95 18.03 -1.55 -13.06
C ILE A 95 17.92 -0.02 -13.01
N PRO A 96 16.73 0.57 -13.27
CA PRO A 96 16.55 2.01 -13.18
C PRO A 96 16.82 2.55 -11.77
N GLN A 97 17.48 3.71 -11.70
CA GLN A 97 17.93 4.35 -10.46
C GLN A 97 16.79 4.63 -9.46
N GLN A 98 15.57 4.79 -9.97
CA GLN A 98 14.33 4.94 -9.18
C GLN A 98 14.01 3.72 -8.32
N TYR A 99 14.50 2.52 -8.66
CA TYR A 99 14.35 1.30 -7.85
C TYR A 99 15.54 1.03 -6.94
N LEU A 100 16.75 1.45 -7.34
CA LEU A 100 17.96 1.33 -6.54
C LEU A 100 17.90 2.26 -5.31
N MET A 101 17.71 3.56 -5.55
CA MET A 101 18.01 4.62 -4.59
C MET A 101 17.01 4.84 -3.45
N PRO A 102 15.69 4.58 -3.54
CA PRO A 102 14.84 4.56 -2.35
C PRO A 102 15.34 3.50 -1.36
N ARG A 103 15.09 3.65 -0.06
CA ARG A 103 15.22 2.51 0.86
C ARG A 103 14.18 1.42 0.57
N SER A 104 14.41 0.22 1.08
CA SER A 104 13.38 -0.82 1.11
C SER A 104 12.13 -0.32 1.87
N ALA A 105 10.95 -0.69 1.35
CA ALA A 105 9.71 -0.65 2.10
C ALA A 105 9.64 -1.90 2.99
N PHE A 106 9.11 -1.74 4.21
CA PHE A 106 8.84 -2.84 5.14
C PHE A 106 7.32 -3.07 5.30
N ASP A 107 6.59 -2.02 4.93
CA ASP A 107 5.18 -1.73 5.12
C ASP A 107 4.49 -1.54 3.76
N LEU A 108 3.35 -2.20 3.57
CA LEU A 108 2.37 -1.89 2.52
C LEU A 108 1.35 -0.89 3.10
N ASP A 109 1.65 0.40 2.96
CA ASP A 109 0.71 1.46 3.32
C ASP A 109 -0.36 1.67 2.22
N LEU A 110 -1.66 1.67 2.58
CA LEU A 110 -2.77 1.94 1.64
C LEU A 110 -3.81 2.91 2.22
N CYS A 111 -4.64 3.51 1.37
CA CYS A 111 -5.85 4.24 1.76
C CYS A 111 -7.00 3.93 0.78
N ALA A 112 -8.19 3.59 1.29
CA ALA A 112 -9.43 3.51 0.48
C ALA A 112 -10.16 4.85 0.51
N SER A 113 -9.76 5.78 -0.36
CA SER A 113 -10.09 7.21 -0.24
C SER A 113 -11.59 7.53 -0.40
N ALA A 114 -12.35 6.67 -1.09
CA ALA A 114 -13.78 6.91 -1.35
C ALA A 114 -14.67 6.61 -0.13
N VAL A 115 -14.20 5.80 0.83
CA VAL A 115 -15.03 5.29 1.93
C VAL A 115 -15.20 6.35 3.02
N THR A 116 -16.26 7.14 2.89
CA THR A 116 -16.55 8.33 3.70
C THR A 116 -18.01 8.36 4.19
N ASP A 117 -18.25 8.97 5.34
CA ASP A 117 -19.58 9.29 5.88
C ASP A 117 -19.50 10.58 6.71
N PRO A 118 -20.50 11.49 6.69
CA PRO A 118 -20.50 12.69 7.52
C PRO A 118 -20.47 12.43 9.04
N ASN A 119 -20.82 11.23 9.50
CA ASN A 119 -20.68 10.81 10.89
C ASN A 119 -19.34 10.04 11.07
N PRO A 120 -18.40 10.51 11.90
CA PRO A 120 -17.09 9.88 12.06
C PRO A 120 -17.11 8.43 12.56
N ASP A 121 -18.00 8.08 13.49
CA ASP A 121 -18.12 6.71 14.02
C ASP A 121 -18.63 5.76 12.93
N ARG A 122 -19.57 6.22 12.11
CA ARG A 122 -20.10 5.47 10.97
C ARG A 122 -19.08 5.35 9.85
N ALA A 123 -18.31 6.40 9.57
CA ALA A 123 -17.19 6.36 8.63
C ALA A 123 -16.16 5.29 9.06
N ALA A 124 -15.76 5.28 10.34
CA ALA A 124 -14.83 4.28 10.87
C ALA A 124 -15.37 2.83 10.79
N GLN A 125 -16.68 2.64 11.01
CA GLN A 125 -17.34 1.32 10.86
C GLN A 125 -17.42 0.85 9.40
N LEU A 126 -17.79 1.74 8.48
CA LEU A 126 -17.81 1.44 7.03
C LEU A 126 -16.42 1.16 6.50
N TYR A 127 -15.42 1.97 6.90
CA TYR A 127 -14.02 1.80 6.53
C TYR A 127 -13.47 0.45 7.00
N ARG A 128 -13.72 0.09 8.27
CA ARG A 128 -13.40 -1.23 8.83
C ARG A 128 -13.97 -2.36 7.98
N GLY A 129 -15.27 -2.33 7.70
CA GLY A 129 -15.94 -3.41 6.96
C GLY A 129 -15.42 -3.57 5.53
N ALA A 130 -15.19 -2.45 4.83
CA ALA A 130 -14.65 -2.45 3.48
C ALA A 130 -13.20 -2.98 3.43
N VAL A 131 -12.33 -2.47 4.30
CA VAL A 131 -10.90 -2.83 4.30
C VAL A 131 -10.66 -4.24 4.83
N GLU A 132 -11.30 -4.64 5.94
CA GLU A 132 -11.20 -6.02 6.44
C GLU A 132 -11.74 -7.02 5.41
N GLY A 133 -12.84 -6.69 4.74
CA GLY A 133 -13.36 -7.46 3.61
C GLY A 133 -12.36 -7.58 2.47
N ALA A 134 -11.74 -6.47 2.04
CA ALA A 134 -10.74 -6.46 0.98
C ALA A 134 -9.51 -7.31 1.32
N VAL A 135 -8.95 -7.18 2.53
CA VAL A 135 -7.80 -7.99 2.97
C VAL A 135 -8.17 -9.47 3.07
N ARG A 136 -9.31 -9.82 3.68
CA ARG A 136 -9.72 -11.23 3.87
C ARG A 136 -10.19 -11.94 2.59
N ARG A 137 -10.50 -11.22 1.50
CA ARG A 137 -10.65 -11.81 0.16
C ARG A 137 -9.33 -12.33 -0.41
N VAL A 138 -8.21 -11.72 0.00
CA VAL A 138 -6.87 -11.94 -0.58
C VAL A 138 -6.00 -12.82 0.30
N ALA A 139 -6.11 -12.71 1.62
CA ALA A 139 -5.40 -13.52 2.60
C ALA A 139 -6.41 -14.26 3.51
N ALA A 140 -6.28 -15.59 3.62
CA ALA A 140 -7.17 -16.41 4.43
C ALA A 140 -6.66 -16.55 5.87
N PRO A 141 -7.52 -16.88 6.87
CA PRO A 141 -7.04 -17.39 8.16
C PRO A 141 -6.14 -18.61 7.97
N SER A 142 -5.08 -18.77 8.79
CA SER A 142 -4.08 -19.84 8.59
C SER A 142 -4.66 -21.25 8.74
N ASP A 143 -5.68 -21.43 9.58
CA ASP A 143 -6.44 -22.68 9.74
C ASP A 143 -7.38 -22.97 8.54
N HIS A 144 -7.69 -21.97 7.72
CA HIS A 144 -8.56 -22.07 6.54
C HIS A 144 -7.80 -22.25 5.21
N ALA A 145 -6.63 -22.89 5.26
CA ALA A 145 -5.69 -23.08 4.15
C ALA A 145 -6.23 -23.79 2.87
N GLY A 146 -7.49 -24.27 2.87
CA GLY A 146 -8.14 -24.95 1.74
C GLY A 146 -9.09 -24.10 0.88
N THR A 147 -9.11 -22.78 1.06
CA THR A 147 -9.92 -21.83 0.28
C THR A 147 -9.21 -21.37 -1.00
N ALA A 148 -9.96 -20.79 -1.95
CA ALA A 148 -9.39 -20.13 -3.13
C ALA A 148 -8.79 -18.75 -2.78
N HIS A 149 -9.42 -18.07 -1.81
CA HIS A 149 -8.86 -16.91 -1.13
C HIS A 149 -7.51 -17.29 -0.49
N GLY A 150 -6.51 -16.42 -0.61
CA GLY A 150 -5.13 -16.73 -0.21
C GLY A 150 -4.19 -17.12 -1.36
N ILE A 151 -4.66 -17.54 -2.54
CA ILE A 151 -3.76 -18.05 -3.60
C ILE A 151 -3.05 -16.91 -4.35
N GLY A 152 -1.79 -16.64 -3.99
CA GLY A 152 -0.93 -15.59 -4.54
C GLY A 152 0.06 -16.07 -5.61
N LEU A 153 0.58 -15.16 -6.45
CA LEU A 153 1.56 -15.44 -7.51
C LEU A 153 1.30 -16.75 -8.29
N GLY A 154 0.07 -16.93 -8.79
CA GLY A 154 -0.32 -18.13 -9.55
C GLY A 154 -0.25 -19.44 -8.75
N GLY A 155 -0.38 -19.39 -7.42
CA GLY A 155 -0.27 -20.54 -6.53
C GLY A 155 1.16 -20.88 -6.10
N LEU A 156 2.15 -20.02 -6.36
CA LEU A 156 3.49 -20.14 -5.78
C LEU A 156 3.52 -19.80 -4.29
N VAL A 157 2.59 -18.96 -3.82
CA VAL A 157 2.44 -18.61 -2.39
C VAL A 157 0.99 -18.73 -1.94
N ARG A 158 0.79 -19.01 -0.65
CA ARG A 158 -0.48 -18.79 0.06
C ARG A 158 -0.31 -17.58 0.98
N TYR A 159 -1.10 -16.54 0.79
CA TYR A 159 -1.25 -15.44 1.74
C TYR A 159 -2.19 -15.85 2.87
N THR A 160 -1.75 -15.66 4.11
CA THR A 160 -2.59 -15.84 5.30
C THR A 160 -2.56 -14.63 6.22
N VAL A 161 -3.66 -14.39 6.94
CA VAL A 161 -3.78 -13.35 7.96
C VAL A 161 -4.70 -13.83 9.08
N ASP A 162 -4.13 -13.94 10.27
CA ASP A 162 -4.85 -14.38 11.47
C ASP A 162 -5.46 -13.16 12.17
N ASP A 163 -4.60 -12.31 12.74
CA ASP A 163 -4.99 -11.10 13.46
C ASP A 163 -4.89 -9.83 12.61
N LEU A 164 -5.98 -9.05 12.57
CA LEU A 164 -6.02 -7.67 12.08
C LEU A 164 -6.35 -6.73 13.24
N ASN A 165 -5.40 -5.86 13.59
CA ASN A 165 -5.58 -4.80 14.58
C ASN A 165 -6.39 -3.66 13.96
N VAL A 166 -7.72 -3.68 14.16
CA VAL A 166 -8.59 -2.58 13.71
C VAL A 166 -8.83 -1.57 14.84
N PHE A 167 -8.26 -0.39 14.67
CA PHE A 167 -8.36 0.69 15.66
C PHE A 167 -9.78 1.33 15.67
N PRO A 168 -10.17 2.02 16.77
CA PRO A 168 -11.44 2.75 16.84
C PRO A 168 -11.59 3.85 15.78
N ASN A 169 -10.47 4.41 15.31
CA ASN A 169 -10.42 5.43 14.27
C ASN A 169 -10.55 4.87 12.83
N GLY A 170 -10.75 3.56 12.66
CA GLY A 170 -10.90 2.88 11.37
C GLY A 170 -9.60 2.34 10.75
N GLN A 171 -8.41 2.77 11.20
CA GLN A 171 -7.15 2.23 10.69
C GLN A 171 -7.06 0.71 10.93
N VAL A 172 -6.57 -0.02 9.92
CA VAL A 172 -6.35 -1.47 9.96
C VAL A 172 -4.85 -1.73 9.82
N MET A 173 -4.25 -2.41 10.80
CA MET A 173 -2.86 -2.86 10.74
C MET A 173 -2.77 -4.37 11.00
N GLY A 174 -1.78 -5.04 10.41
CA GLY A 174 -1.55 -6.46 10.64
C GLY A 174 -0.37 -6.99 9.85
N ILE A 175 -0.14 -8.31 9.93
CA ILE A 175 0.87 -9.01 9.14
C ILE A 175 0.13 -9.98 8.22
N VAL A 176 0.30 -9.80 6.92
CA VAL A 176 -0.06 -10.82 5.93
C VAL A 176 1.18 -11.68 5.68
N THR A 177 1.09 -12.96 5.98
CA THR A 177 2.19 -13.91 5.73
C THR A 177 2.06 -14.48 4.33
N ALA A 178 3.06 -14.24 3.48
CA ALA A 178 3.21 -14.96 2.22
C ALA A 178 3.99 -16.25 2.47
N GLN A 179 3.31 -17.40 2.44
CA GLN A 179 3.92 -18.71 2.64
C GLN A 179 4.21 -19.38 1.27
N PRO A 180 5.47 -19.61 0.88
CA PRO A 180 5.80 -20.37 -0.32
C PRO A 180 5.37 -21.83 -0.26
N VAL A 181 4.81 -22.34 -1.36
CA VAL A 181 4.22 -23.69 -1.45
C VAL A 181 4.52 -24.39 -2.79
N ASP A 182 4.32 -25.71 -2.85
CA ASP A 182 4.40 -26.48 -4.11
C ASP A 182 3.02 -26.64 -4.80
N PRO A 183 2.69 -25.83 -5.83
CA PRO A 183 1.36 -25.84 -6.47
C PRO A 183 0.96 -27.18 -7.08
N ARG A 184 1.91 -28.11 -7.31
CA ARG A 184 1.66 -29.43 -7.92
C ARG A 184 0.72 -30.32 -7.07
N PHE A 185 0.59 -30.05 -5.78
CA PHE A 185 -0.30 -30.75 -4.86
C PHE A 185 -1.69 -30.10 -4.73
N GLY A 186 -1.97 -29.04 -5.51
CA GLY A 186 -3.26 -28.35 -5.53
C GLY A 186 -3.50 -27.46 -4.29
N PRO A 187 -4.56 -26.63 -4.30
CA PRO A 187 -4.74 -25.54 -3.34
C PRO A 187 -5.12 -25.99 -1.91
N ARG A 188 -5.53 -27.25 -1.72
CA ARG A 188 -5.97 -27.77 -0.41
C ARG A 188 -4.94 -28.57 0.37
N HIS A 189 -3.93 -29.14 -0.30
CA HIS A 189 -2.93 -30.03 0.29
C HIS A 189 -1.50 -29.61 -0.11
N THR A 190 -1.31 -28.31 -0.35
CA THR A 190 -0.07 -27.69 -0.83
C THR A 190 0.98 -27.68 0.29
N PRO A 191 2.09 -28.44 0.17
CA PRO A 191 3.14 -28.44 1.17
C PRO A 191 3.95 -27.14 1.09
N VAL A 192 4.48 -26.72 2.24
CA VAL A 192 5.45 -25.62 2.37
C VAL A 192 6.80 -26.02 1.76
N VAL A 193 7.48 -25.08 1.10
CA VAL A 193 8.78 -25.32 0.43
C VAL A 193 9.89 -24.33 0.79
N ASP A 194 9.58 -23.28 1.54
CA ASP A 194 10.52 -22.21 1.93
C ASP A 194 9.96 -21.47 3.16
N ASP A 195 10.76 -20.62 3.78
CA ASP A 195 10.35 -19.86 4.98
C ASP A 195 9.20 -18.87 4.68
N PRO A 196 8.28 -18.62 5.64
CA PRO A 196 7.21 -17.64 5.49
C PRO A 196 7.76 -16.20 5.46
N ILE A 197 7.29 -15.42 4.49
CA ILE A 197 7.70 -14.02 4.27
C ILE A 197 6.62 -13.08 4.82
N PRO A 198 6.86 -12.34 5.91
CA PRO A 198 5.88 -11.42 6.48
C PRO A 198 5.79 -10.11 5.71
N ILE A 199 4.57 -9.60 5.54
CA ILE A 199 4.28 -8.28 4.96
C ILE A 199 3.43 -7.52 5.98
N GLU A 200 3.99 -6.47 6.58
CA GLU A 200 3.19 -5.55 7.40
C GLU A 200 2.27 -4.73 6.48
N ILE A 201 0.98 -4.63 6.84
CA ILE A 201 0.01 -3.75 6.17
C ILE A 201 -0.40 -2.63 7.13
N ASP A 202 -0.51 -1.40 6.62
CA ASP A 202 -1.03 -0.25 7.38
C ASP A 202 -1.99 0.57 6.52
N ILE A 203 -3.28 0.22 6.62
CA ILE A 203 -4.35 0.75 5.79
C ILE A 203 -5.08 1.88 6.53
N LYS A 204 -4.82 3.12 6.11
CA LYS A 204 -5.18 4.36 6.82
C LYS A 204 -6.48 4.97 6.28
N PRO A 205 -7.43 5.38 7.13
CA PRO A 205 -8.70 5.97 6.69
C PRO A 205 -8.51 7.37 6.09
N PRO A 206 -9.44 7.88 5.27
CA PRO A 206 -9.30 9.17 4.59
C PRO A 206 -9.09 10.34 5.57
N ALA A 207 -9.67 10.25 6.77
CA ALA A 207 -9.49 11.22 7.85
C ALA A 207 -8.03 11.33 8.38
N LYS A 208 -7.10 10.48 7.92
CA LYS A 208 -5.65 10.55 8.19
C LYS A 208 -4.80 10.82 6.93
N VAL A 209 -5.41 10.87 5.75
CA VAL A 209 -4.71 10.93 4.46
C VAL A 209 -5.28 12.11 3.68
N THR A 210 -4.67 13.28 3.87
CA THR A 210 -5.02 14.49 3.12
C THR A 210 -4.67 14.29 1.64
N ILE A 211 -5.58 14.66 0.74
CA ILE A 211 -5.42 14.57 -0.72
C ILE A 211 -5.59 15.97 -1.30
N THR A 212 -4.47 16.64 -1.54
CA THR A 212 -4.38 18.01 -2.08
C THR A 212 -3.97 17.94 -3.55
N GLY A 213 -4.66 18.70 -4.41
CA GLY A 213 -4.45 18.67 -5.88
C GLY A 213 -5.04 17.45 -6.60
N GLY A 214 -5.46 16.41 -5.88
CA GLY A 214 -5.98 15.16 -6.43
C GLY A 214 -4.90 14.08 -6.62
N PRO A 215 -5.25 12.78 -6.70
CA PRO A 215 -4.28 11.68 -6.72
C PRO A 215 -3.23 11.74 -7.85
N ASP A 216 -2.00 11.35 -7.51
CA ASP A 216 -0.92 11.21 -8.49
C ASP A 216 -1.09 9.91 -9.31
N ALA A 217 -0.78 9.97 -10.61
CA ALA A 217 -0.58 8.78 -11.43
C ALA A 217 0.87 8.28 -11.29
N ALA A 218 1.04 6.97 -11.05
CA ALA A 218 2.35 6.33 -11.06
C ALA A 218 3.09 6.53 -12.39
N GLN A 219 4.32 7.03 -12.34
CA GLN A 219 5.16 7.30 -13.52
C GLN A 219 5.84 6.04 -14.09
N ARG A 220 5.81 4.94 -13.32
CA ARG A 220 6.31 3.60 -13.66
C ARG A 220 5.72 2.58 -12.65
N PRO A 221 5.82 1.26 -12.90
CA PRO A 221 5.39 0.26 -11.94
C PRO A 221 6.12 0.35 -10.61
N ILE A 222 5.50 -0.11 -9.52
CA ILE A 222 6.19 -0.14 -8.21
C ILE A 222 7.26 -1.23 -8.12
N THR A 223 7.22 -2.22 -9.01
CA THR A 223 8.20 -3.32 -9.14
C THR A 223 9.28 -2.99 -10.17
N ALA A 224 10.55 -3.26 -9.83
CA ALA A 224 11.67 -3.08 -10.75
C ALA A 224 11.78 -4.17 -11.83
N LEU A 225 11.33 -5.39 -11.52
CA LEU A 225 11.63 -6.58 -12.32
C LEU A 225 10.53 -6.87 -13.35
N ASP A 226 10.96 -7.03 -14.61
CA ASP A 226 10.17 -7.63 -15.67
C ASP A 226 10.27 -9.16 -15.61
N LEU A 227 9.12 -9.83 -15.57
CA LEU A 227 8.96 -11.27 -15.37
C LEU A 227 7.87 -11.79 -16.33
N PRO A 228 8.10 -12.91 -17.05
CA PRO A 228 7.11 -13.48 -17.98
C PRO A 228 5.74 -13.65 -17.35
N GLY A 229 4.72 -13.11 -18.02
CA GLY A 229 3.31 -13.19 -17.62
C GLY A 229 2.92 -12.40 -16.36
N PHE A 230 3.79 -11.55 -15.81
CA PHE A 230 3.48 -10.65 -14.69
C PHE A 230 3.24 -9.22 -15.22
N THR A 231 1.98 -8.77 -15.24
CA THR A 231 1.64 -7.38 -15.59
C THR A 231 2.06 -6.44 -14.46
N PRO A 232 3.02 -5.52 -14.67
CA PRO A 232 3.54 -4.69 -13.59
C PRO A 232 2.52 -3.69 -13.02
N PHE A 233 2.35 -3.65 -11.70
CA PHE A 233 1.32 -2.85 -11.03
C PHE A 233 1.65 -1.33 -11.01
N GLN A 234 0.72 -0.52 -11.52
CA GLN A 234 0.78 0.95 -11.54
C GLN A 234 -0.44 1.55 -10.81
N PRO A 235 -0.40 1.69 -9.48
CA PRO A 235 -1.51 2.24 -8.70
C PRO A 235 -1.63 3.77 -8.83
N LEU A 236 -2.81 4.30 -8.47
CA LEU A 236 -2.92 5.69 -8.04
C LEU A 236 -2.15 5.88 -6.73
N LEU A 237 -1.45 7.00 -6.60
CA LEU A 237 -0.65 7.33 -5.42
C LEU A 237 -1.28 8.49 -4.64
N ASN A 238 -1.02 8.55 -3.32
CA ASN A 238 -1.24 9.80 -2.58
C ASN A 238 -0.46 10.95 -3.25
N PRO A 239 -0.91 12.21 -3.26
CA PRO A 239 -0.17 13.27 -3.95
C PRO A 239 1.22 13.48 -3.33
N ALA A 240 2.23 13.77 -4.15
CA ALA A 240 3.60 13.93 -3.71
C ALA A 240 3.76 15.04 -2.65
N VAL A 241 2.94 16.10 -2.76
CA VAL A 241 2.79 17.15 -1.74
C VAL A 241 2.38 16.59 -0.38
N ASN A 242 1.35 15.74 -0.30
CA ASN A 242 0.84 15.20 0.96
C ASN A 242 1.79 14.18 1.57
N GLN A 243 2.38 13.29 0.76
CA GLN A 243 3.38 12.35 1.27
C GLN A 243 4.67 13.06 1.73
N LEU A 244 5.12 14.11 1.04
CA LEU A 244 6.28 14.89 1.51
C LEU A 244 5.92 15.67 2.79
N ALA A 245 4.73 16.25 2.87
CA ALA A 245 4.24 16.94 4.07
C ALA A 245 4.14 16.00 5.27
N ASP A 246 3.60 14.78 5.12
CA ASP A 246 3.57 13.78 6.19
C ASP A 246 4.97 13.50 6.75
N LYS A 247 5.94 13.25 5.86
CA LYS A 247 7.32 12.93 6.24
C LYS A 247 7.98 14.11 6.97
N LEU A 248 7.84 15.33 6.44
CA LEU A 248 8.43 16.53 7.05
C LEU A 248 7.74 16.91 8.36
N VAL A 249 6.41 16.85 8.45
CA VAL A 249 5.68 17.10 9.70
C VAL A 249 6.08 16.09 10.78
N LEU A 250 6.12 14.79 10.47
CA LEU A 250 6.54 13.73 11.40
C LEU A 250 8.01 13.83 11.85
N LEU A 251 8.85 14.60 11.17
CA LEU A 251 10.23 14.86 11.59
C LEU A 251 10.34 15.98 12.65
N THR A 252 9.27 16.75 12.88
CA THR A 252 9.29 17.91 13.80
C THR A 252 8.91 17.60 15.25
N GLY A 253 8.16 16.52 15.52
CA GLY A 253 7.68 16.22 16.89
C GLY A 253 7.35 14.74 17.16
N LYS A 254 7.39 14.34 18.44
CA LYS A 254 6.90 13.03 18.90
C LYS A 254 5.37 13.08 19.09
N PRO A 255 4.59 12.16 18.51
CA PRO A 255 3.16 12.02 18.79
C PRO A 255 2.86 11.79 20.28
N ARG A 256 1.90 12.54 20.81
CA ARG A 256 1.39 12.43 22.19
C ARG A 256 0.69 11.07 22.37
N GLY A 257 0.76 10.53 23.59
CA GLY A 257 0.17 9.22 23.91
C GLY A 257 1.01 8.01 23.47
N LEU A 258 2.06 8.19 22.67
CA LEU A 258 3.10 7.16 22.52
C LEU A 258 3.78 6.94 23.88
N ARG A 259 3.56 5.75 24.46
CA ARG A 259 4.33 5.24 25.60
C ARG A 259 5.82 5.43 25.33
N GLU A 260 6.58 5.73 26.37
CA GLU A 260 8.03 5.81 26.23
C GLU A 260 8.57 4.43 25.82
N ALA A 261 9.43 4.42 24.79
CA ALA A 261 10.08 3.18 24.37
C ALA A 261 11.01 2.73 25.51
N PRO A 262 11.09 1.42 25.81
CA PRO A 262 11.99 0.93 26.85
C PRO A 262 13.48 1.18 26.53
N THR A 263 13.81 1.55 25.29
CA THR A 263 15.17 1.88 24.83
C THR A 263 15.16 3.10 23.90
N GLY A 264 15.72 4.20 24.38
CA GLY A 264 16.13 5.35 23.56
C GLY A 264 15.05 6.40 23.26
N PRO A 265 15.46 7.54 22.65
CA PRO A 265 14.55 8.61 22.26
C PRO A 265 13.74 8.22 21.01
N TRP A 266 12.53 8.75 20.90
CA TRP A 266 11.68 8.54 19.72
C TRP A 266 12.29 9.21 18.48
N HIS A 267 12.30 8.50 17.34
CA HIS A 267 12.94 8.95 16.10
C HIS A 267 12.18 8.50 14.85
N ARG A 268 12.43 9.18 13.73
CA ARG A 268 11.89 8.84 12.41
C ARG A 268 12.98 8.85 11.31
N TYR A 269 14.17 8.29 11.60
CA TYR A 269 15.29 8.24 10.66
C TYR A 269 14.90 7.72 9.26
N LYS A 270 13.99 6.74 9.16
CA LYS A 270 13.49 6.19 7.89
C LYS A 270 12.78 7.23 7.00
N ASP A 271 12.13 8.22 7.62
CA ASP A 271 11.41 9.28 6.91
C ASP A 271 12.35 10.40 6.41
N VAL A 272 13.56 10.52 6.98
CA VAL A 272 14.58 11.49 6.52
C VAL A 272 15.05 11.16 5.11
N PHE A 273 15.36 9.88 4.86
CA PHE A 273 15.76 9.41 3.53
C PHE A 273 14.60 9.49 2.52
N ASP A 274 13.37 9.16 2.93
CA ASP A 274 12.17 9.30 2.09
C ASP A 274 11.93 10.76 1.66
N ALA A 275 11.97 11.70 2.62
CA ALA A 275 11.79 13.12 2.34
C ALA A 275 12.91 13.69 1.45
N TYR A 276 14.16 13.28 1.70
CA TYR A 276 15.30 13.70 0.87
C TYR A 276 15.18 13.17 -0.56
N PHE A 277 14.86 11.88 -0.71
CA PHE A 277 14.62 11.26 -2.02
C PHE A 277 13.55 12.01 -2.80
N MET A 278 12.40 12.30 -2.17
CA MET A 278 11.32 13.05 -2.81
C MET A 278 11.76 14.47 -3.18
N LEU A 279 12.46 15.19 -2.30
CA LEU A 279 12.96 16.55 -2.58
C LEU A 279 13.98 16.58 -3.74
N GLN A 280 14.76 15.51 -3.94
CA GLN A 280 15.71 15.39 -5.04
C GLN A 280 15.12 14.79 -6.33
N THR A 281 13.86 14.36 -6.37
CA THR A 281 13.34 13.60 -7.55
C THR A 281 11.90 13.95 -7.98
N CYS A 282 11.10 14.56 -7.10
CA CYS A 282 9.70 14.89 -7.37
C CYS A 282 9.55 16.39 -7.66
N GLN A 283 8.59 16.74 -8.52
CA GLN A 283 8.09 18.11 -8.63
C GLN A 283 7.03 18.35 -7.54
N ILE A 284 7.08 19.49 -6.87
CA ILE A 284 6.20 19.82 -5.73
C ILE A 284 5.61 21.21 -5.98
N ASP A 285 4.29 21.35 -6.01
CA ASP A 285 3.62 22.65 -6.14
C ASP A 285 3.61 23.41 -4.80
N ALA A 286 3.95 24.70 -4.81
CA ALA A 286 4.12 25.50 -3.60
C ALA A 286 2.80 25.74 -2.83
N ASP A 287 1.69 25.94 -3.53
CA ASP A 287 0.40 26.26 -2.88
C ASP A 287 -0.26 24.99 -2.34
N HIS A 288 -0.23 23.90 -3.13
CA HIS A 288 -0.62 22.58 -2.67
C HIS A 288 0.27 22.07 -1.51
N MET A 289 1.57 22.36 -1.51
CA MET A 289 2.45 21.96 -0.39
C MET A 289 2.15 22.74 0.89
N ARG A 290 1.78 24.03 0.81
CA ARG A 290 1.31 24.81 1.97
C ARG A 290 0.03 24.23 2.55
N GLU A 291 -0.95 23.91 1.70
CA GLU A 291 -2.20 23.28 2.14
C GLU A 291 -1.92 21.91 2.78
N ALA A 292 -1.08 21.08 2.14
CA ALA A 292 -0.71 19.76 2.63
C ALA A 292 0.04 19.77 3.99
N VAL A 293 0.83 20.81 4.26
CA VAL A 293 1.52 21.01 5.55
C VAL A 293 0.56 21.57 6.61
N ASN A 294 -0.22 22.61 6.28
CA ASN A 294 -1.13 23.25 7.22
C ASN A 294 -2.32 22.35 7.61
N GLY A 295 -2.82 21.57 6.66
CA GLY A 295 -3.87 20.57 6.83
C GLY A 295 -3.34 19.16 7.16
N ASN A 296 -2.11 19.02 7.63
CA ASN A 296 -1.53 17.71 7.89
C ASN A 296 -2.11 17.06 9.16
N TRP A 297 -2.65 15.84 9.04
CA TRP A 297 -3.26 15.13 10.18
C TRP A 297 -2.32 14.97 11.37
N ASN A 298 -1.01 14.78 11.15
CA ASN A 298 -0.05 14.45 12.20
C ASN A 298 0.25 15.61 13.17
N LEU A 299 -0.06 16.85 12.79
CA LEU A 299 0.06 18.03 13.65
C LEU A 299 -0.75 17.89 14.96
N GLY A 300 -2.01 17.48 14.87
CA GLY A 300 -2.91 17.30 16.03
C GLY A 300 -2.44 16.23 17.04
N PRO A 301 -2.05 15.01 16.60
CA PRO A 301 -1.42 13.99 17.44
C PRO A 301 -0.12 14.41 18.11
N MET A 302 0.74 15.21 17.47
CA MET A 302 1.88 15.86 18.15
C MET A 302 1.43 16.99 19.08
N GLY A 303 0.23 17.53 18.84
CA GLY A 303 -0.34 18.71 19.46
C GLY A 303 0.50 19.94 19.18
N MET A 304 0.70 20.18 17.89
CA MET A 304 1.33 21.35 17.30
C MET A 304 0.31 21.96 16.34
N ASP A 305 0.08 23.27 16.40
CA ASP A 305 -0.88 23.92 15.49
C ASP A 305 -0.26 24.22 14.10
N ARG A 306 1.07 24.14 14.00
CA ARG A 306 1.89 24.29 12.79
C ARG A 306 3.27 23.65 12.99
N VAL A 307 4.01 23.46 11.89
CA VAL A 307 5.44 23.12 11.94
C VAL A 307 6.27 24.25 12.59
N PRO A 308 7.49 23.98 13.11
CA PRO A 308 8.38 25.02 13.61
C PRO A 308 8.79 26.01 12.51
N ASP A 309 9.04 27.25 12.91
CA ASP A 309 9.39 28.38 12.07
C ASP A 309 10.50 29.18 12.81
N PRO A 310 11.77 29.10 12.40
CA PRO A 310 12.31 28.27 11.32
C PRO A 310 12.19 26.76 11.60
N TYR A 311 12.21 25.96 10.54
CA TYR A 311 12.02 24.52 10.59
C TYR A 311 13.13 23.82 11.41
N ARG A 312 12.72 22.86 12.24
CA ARG A 312 13.60 22.09 13.13
C ARG A 312 13.14 20.66 13.27
N PHE A 313 14.12 19.74 13.32
CA PHE A 313 13.88 18.34 13.61
C PHE A 313 13.66 18.14 15.12
N TYR A 314 12.85 17.14 15.49
CA TYR A 314 12.59 16.79 16.88
C TYR A 314 13.89 16.45 17.62
N GLY A 315 14.12 17.06 18.78
CA GLY A 315 15.32 16.79 19.60
C GLY A 315 16.66 17.20 18.97
N GLN A 316 16.63 18.08 17.96
CA GLN A 316 17.84 18.60 17.29
C GLN A 316 18.61 19.61 18.17
N ASP A 317 17.92 20.63 18.68
CA ASP A 317 18.52 21.78 19.37
C ASP A 317 18.16 21.74 20.87
N ALA A 318 18.86 20.92 21.66
CA ALA A 318 18.59 20.78 23.10
C ALA A 318 19.19 21.93 23.93
N THR A 319 18.52 23.08 23.94
CA THR A 319 18.81 24.23 24.82
C THR A 319 18.18 24.12 26.22
N GLY A 320 17.51 23.00 26.51
CA GLY A 320 16.83 22.70 27.76
C GLY A 320 16.55 21.20 27.91
N SER A 321 15.79 20.82 28.93
CA SER A 321 15.58 19.43 29.39
C SER A 321 14.74 18.50 28.49
N GLY A 322 14.73 18.73 27.17
CA GLY A 322 14.14 17.82 26.20
C GLY A 322 15.09 16.68 25.80
N PRO A 323 14.58 15.55 25.29
CA PRO A 323 15.44 14.46 24.82
C PRO A 323 16.20 14.87 23.55
N VAL A 324 17.52 14.66 23.55
CA VAL A 324 18.35 14.72 22.34
C VAL A 324 18.07 13.49 21.49
N VAL A 325 17.81 13.67 20.20
CA VAL A 325 17.75 12.56 19.24
C VAL A 325 19.11 12.48 18.52
N PRO A 326 19.82 11.34 18.55
CA PRO A 326 21.16 11.21 17.96
C PRO A 326 21.08 11.02 16.42
N TRP A 327 20.47 11.97 15.71
CA TRP A 327 20.14 11.89 14.28
C TRP A 327 21.31 11.41 13.42
N LYS A 328 22.50 12.03 13.57
CA LYS A 328 23.69 11.65 12.80
C LYS A 328 24.06 10.18 12.98
N GLN A 329 24.28 9.74 14.21
CA GLN A 329 24.61 8.35 14.54
C GLN A 329 23.50 7.37 14.11
N GLY A 330 22.23 7.76 14.22
CA GLY A 330 21.09 6.95 13.79
C GLY A 330 21.00 6.76 12.27
N LEU A 331 21.26 7.82 11.51
CA LEU A 331 21.34 7.75 10.04
C LEU A 331 22.58 6.99 9.58
N ASP A 332 23.76 7.26 10.16
CA ASP A 332 25.02 6.57 9.82
C ASP A 332 24.92 5.07 10.13
N GLY A 333 24.27 4.69 11.23
CA GLY A 333 23.98 3.30 11.59
C GLY A 333 23.02 2.62 10.61
N LEU A 334 21.99 3.31 10.10
CA LEU A 334 21.13 2.79 9.05
C LEU A 334 21.86 2.63 7.71
N ARG A 335 22.71 3.60 7.34
CA ARG A 335 23.52 3.52 6.11
C ARG A 335 24.41 2.29 6.10
N GLY A 336 25.11 2.02 7.20
CA GLY A 336 25.99 0.85 7.33
C GLY A 336 25.30 -0.51 7.20
N GLY A 337 23.97 -0.56 7.28
CA GLY A 337 23.16 -1.76 7.06
C GLY A 337 22.22 -1.68 5.84
N SER A 338 22.43 -0.75 4.92
CA SER A 338 21.55 -0.53 3.75
C SER A 338 22.32 0.11 2.59
N PRO A 339 22.88 -0.68 1.65
CA PRO A 339 23.75 -0.18 0.59
C PRO A 339 23.14 0.93 -0.29
N GLN A 340 21.83 0.89 -0.52
CA GLN A 340 21.12 1.94 -1.26
C GLN A 340 21.19 3.33 -0.61
N LEU A 341 21.48 3.39 0.70
CA LEU A 341 21.66 4.64 1.43
C LEU A 341 23.11 5.18 1.36
N HIS A 342 24.05 4.40 0.80
CA HIS A 342 25.46 4.84 0.69
C HIS A 342 25.63 6.09 -0.19
N GLN A 343 24.78 6.28 -1.21
CA GLN A 343 24.87 7.40 -2.15
C GLN A 343 24.19 8.70 -1.66
N TYR A 344 23.60 8.70 -0.46
CA TYR A 344 23.03 9.92 0.13
C TYR A 344 24.14 10.75 0.80
N PRO A 345 24.03 12.09 0.89
CA PRO A 345 24.99 12.90 1.64
C PRO A 345 24.84 12.69 3.16
N ASP A 346 25.69 13.32 3.94
CA ASP A 346 25.64 13.20 5.41
C ASP A 346 24.39 13.85 6.03
N TRP A 347 24.16 13.58 7.31
CA TRP A 347 23.06 14.14 8.09
C TRP A 347 23.00 15.68 8.02
N ASP A 348 24.13 16.37 8.09
CA ASP A 348 24.15 17.82 8.23
C ASP A 348 23.72 18.48 6.91
N GLN A 349 24.17 17.95 5.77
CA GLN A 349 23.72 18.31 4.43
C GLN A 349 22.25 17.97 4.15
N ILE A 350 21.78 16.79 4.61
CA ILE A 350 20.37 16.40 4.46
C ILE A 350 19.46 17.33 5.26
N ARG A 351 19.81 17.57 6.53
CA ARG A 351 19.12 18.50 7.45
C ARG A 351 19.06 19.91 6.85
N GLU A 352 20.15 20.39 6.25
CA GLU A 352 20.22 21.69 5.59
C GLU A 352 19.30 21.77 4.36
N LYS A 353 19.37 20.83 3.41
CA LYS A 353 18.48 20.84 2.23
C LYS A 353 16.99 20.75 2.61
N LEU A 354 16.63 19.88 3.57
CA LEU A 354 15.25 19.72 4.03
C LEU A 354 14.76 20.96 4.82
N GLY A 355 15.62 21.56 5.64
CA GLY A 355 15.33 22.80 6.36
C GLY A 355 15.13 23.99 5.42
N ALA A 356 16.08 24.24 4.51
CA ALA A 356 15.99 25.35 3.55
C ALA A 356 14.78 25.25 2.60
N PHE A 357 14.35 24.03 2.25
CA PHE A 357 13.09 23.82 1.53
C PHE A 357 11.87 24.26 2.35
N MET A 358 11.79 23.86 3.63
CA MET A 358 10.67 24.24 4.51
C MET A 358 10.70 25.73 4.90
N ASP A 359 11.88 26.30 5.14
CA ASP A 359 12.05 27.73 5.47
C ASP A 359 11.74 28.65 4.26
N SER A 360 11.90 28.15 3.02
CA SER A 360 11.52 28.90 1.81
C SER A 360 10.06 28.71 1.39
N LEU A 361 9.40 27.62 1.79
CA LEU A 361 8.00 27.34 1.43
C LEU A 361 7.01 28.49 1.79
N PRO A 362 7.11 29.21 2.92
CA PRO A 362 6.26 30.37 3.19
C PRO A 362 6.44 31.55 2.22
N THR A 363 7.59 31.67 1.55
CA THR A 363 7.95 32.82 0.70
C THR A 363 8.08 32.51 -0.78
N ALA A 364 8.02 31.24 -1.18
CA ALA A 364 7.97 30.83 -2.59
C ALA A 364 6.81 31.52 -3.36
N PRO A 365 6.94 31.82 -4.66
CA PRO A 365 5.82 32.40 -5.41
C PRO A 365 4.61 31.45 -5.46
N SER A 366 3.39 32.00 -5.45
CA SER A 366 2.18 31.22 -5.78
C SER A 366 2.26 30.73 -7.23
N GLY A 367 1.77 29.51 -7.48
CA GLY A 367 1.94 28.81 -8.77
C GLY A 367 3.39 28.50 -9.14
N SER A 368 4.32 28.48 -8.17
CA SER A 368 5.67 27.97 -8.40
C SER A 368 5.78 26.48 -8.08
N ILE A 369 6.60 25.79 -8.88
CA ILE A 369 6.90 24.37 -8.73
C ILE A 369 8.35 24.24 -8.27
N TRP A 370 8.58 23.51 -7.19
CA TRP A 370 9.91 23.01 -6.84
C TRP A 370 10.39 22.07 -7.94
N THR A 371 11.46 22.44 -8.62
CA THR A 371 12.16 21.56 -9.57
C THR A 371 13.44 21.06 -8.92
N PRO A 372 13.65 19.73 -8.81
CA PRO A 372 14.87 19.16 -8.23
C PRO A 372 16.15 19.77 -8.80
N GLY A 373 17.10 20.09 -7.92
CA GLY A 373 18.36 20.75 -8.27
C GLY A 373 18.25 22.24 -8.66
N GLN A 374 17.04 22.78 -8.86
CA GLN A 374 16.81 24.17 -9.31
C GLN A 374 16.05 25.03 -8.30
N GLY A 375 15.23 24.43 -7.43
CA GLY A 375 14.42 25.12 -6.43
C GLY A 375 13.05 25.57 -6.95
N TRP A 376 12.47 26.57 -6.30
CA TRP A 376 11.15 27.11 -6.64
C TRP A 376 11.20 27.93 -7.95
N ALA A 377 10.50 27.45 -8.99
CA ALA A 377 10.39 28.14 -10.29
C ALA A 377 8.93 28.39 -10.67
N VAL A 378 8.59 29.62 -11.08
CA VAL A 378 7.26 29.93 -11.63
C VAL A 378 7.13 29.28 -13.01
N GLN A 379 6.16 28.38 -13.18
CA GLN A 379 5.86 27.86 -14.51
C GLN A 379 5.03 28.88 -15.29
N HIS A 380 5.65 29.52 -16.29
CA HIS A 380 4.93 30.37 -17.24
C HIS A 380 4.07 29.53 -18.20
N SER A 381 2.93 29.08 -17.69
CA SER A 381 1.80 28.48 -18.40
C SER A 381 2.15 27.39 -19.43
N ARG A 382 2.18 26.13 -18.96
CA ARG A 382 1.70 25.05 -19.85
C ARG A 382 0.20 25.23 -20.08
N SER A 383 -0.27 24.91 -21.28
CA SER A 383 -1.63 25.25 -21.70
C SER A 383 -2.68 24.39 -20.98
N ALA A 384 -3.87 24.94 -20.78
CA ALA A 384 -5.00 24.31 -20.07
C ALA A 384 -5.48 22.96 -20.67
N ALA A 385 -4.91 22.53 -21.81
CA ALA A 385 -5.13 21.21 -22.38
C ALA A 385 -4.55 20.07 -21.52
N GLU A 386 -3.42 20.28 -20.82
CA GLU A 386 -2.84 19.25 -19.92
C GLU A 386 -3.70 19.07 -18.66
N ALA A 387 -4.17 20.16 -18.05
CA ALA A 387 -5.08 20.11 -16.89
C ALA A 387 -6.39 19.35 -17.21
N ALA A 388 -6.91 19.50 -18.43
CA ALA A 388 -8.09 18.77 -18.90
C ALA A 388 -7.87 17.26 -19.14
N GLN A 389 -6.63 16.76 -19.04
CA GLN A 389 -6.32 15.33 -19.02
C GLN A 389 -6.26 14.76 -17.61
N GLN A 390 -5.86 15.55 -16.60
CA GLN A 390 -5.86 15.10 -15.20
C GLN A 390 -7.28 14.97 -14.63
N ASP A 391 -8.20 15.87 -14.99
CA ASP A 391 -9.62 15.82 -14.54
C ASP A 391 -10.46 14.72 -15.23
N ARG A 392 -9.80 13.68 -15.78
CA ARG A 392 -10.42 12.47 -16.38
C ARG A 392 -10.28 11.21 -15.53
N ALA A 393 -9.95 11.34 -14.25
CA ALA A 393 -10.25 10.27 -13.28
C ALA A 393 -11.75 9.90 -13.37
N PRO A 394 -12.13 8.62 -13.43
CA PRO A 394 -13.51 8.21 -13.66
C PRO A 394 -14.38 8.55 -12.43
N ARG A 395 -15.08 9.69 -12.49
CA ARG A 395 -16.05 10.10 -11.46
C ARG A 395 -17.30 9.20 -11.51
N ILE A 396 -17.21 8.00 -10.94
CA ILE A 396 -18.33 7.07 -10.79
C ILE A 396 -19.37 7.72 -9.87
N SER A 397 -20.44 8.23 -10.46
CA SER A 397 -21.50 8.92 -9.74
C SER A 397 -22.31 7.93 -8.89
N ALA A 398 -22.49 8.24 -7.60
CA ALA A 398 -23.13 7.35 -6.62
C ALA A 398 -24.61 6.99 -6.90
N SER A 399 -25.21 7.53 -7.96
CA SER A 399 -26.51 7.08 -8.50
C SER A 399 -26.42 5.75 -9.26
N ALA A 400 -25.29 5.44 -9.90
CA ALA A 400 -25.13 4.23 -10.72
C ALA A 400 -25.09 2.93 -9.89
N ALA A 401 -24.52 2.97 -8.68
CA ALA A 401 -24.37 1.82 -7.80
C ALA A 401 -25.72 1.20 -7.33
N ARG A 402 -26.83 1.95 -7.41
CA ARG A 402 -28.15 1.45 -6.99
C ARG A 402 -28.87 0.60 -8.04
N SER A 403 -28.33 0.46 -9.25
CA SER A 403 -28.99 -0.21 -10.39
C SER A 403 -28.40 -1.57 -10.78
N ARG A 404 -27.47 -2.13 -10.00
CA ARG A 404 -26.87 -3.46 -10.27
C ARG A 404 -27.02 -4.49 -9.14
N SER A 405 -27.81 -4.21 -8.11
CA SER A 405 -28.01 -5.13 -6.96
C SER A 405 -29.44 -5.70 -6.90
N THR A 406 -29.87 -6.36 -7.98
CA THR A 406 -31.13 -7.13 -8.05
C THR A 406 -31.00 -8.39 -8.93
N THR A 407 -30.02 -9.23 -8.67
CA THR A 407 -29.93 -10.61 -9.20
C THR A 407 -29.94 -11.61 -8.04
N THR A 408 -31.15 -11.88 -7.53
CA THR A 408 -31.40 -12.99 -6.60
C THR A 408 -31.09 -14.32 -7.29
N PRO A 409 -30.39 -15.29 -6.66
CA PRO A 409 -30.18 -16.61 -7.24
C PRO A 409 -31.51 -17.33 -7.47
N ASP A 410 -31.82 -17.68 -8.73
CA ASP A 410 -33.07 -18.36 -9.07
C ASP A 410 -32.97 -19.85 -8.71
N GLY A 411 -33.60 -20.24 -7.59
CA GLY A 411 -33.56 -21.60 -7.07
C GLY A 411 -34.24 -22.63 -7.99
N PRO A 412 -33.91 -23.93 -7.88
CA PRO A 412 -34.39 -24.96 -8.79
C PRO A 412 -35.93 -25.07 -8.78
N ARG A 413 -36.56 -24.63 -9.88
CA ARG A 413 -38.02 -24.52 -10.00
C ARG A 413 -38.69 -25.89 -9.93
N ARG A 414 -39.47 -26.12 -8.87
CA ARG A 414 -40.44 -27.22 -8.81
C ARG A 414 -41.48 -27.07 -9.92
N ARG A 415 -41.75 -28.15 -10.66
CA ARG A 415 -42.81 -28.21 -11.67
C ARG A 415 -44.18 -28.29 -10.97
N PRO A 416 -45.19 -27.48 -11.34
CA PRO A 416 -46.52 -27.55 -10.75
C PRO A 416 -47.28 -28.81 -11.25
N PRO A 417 -48.21 -29.37 -10.45
CA PRO A 417 -48.99 -30.54 -10.84
C PRO A 417 -50.23 -30.19 -11.69
N THR A 418 -50.58 -31.07 -12.62
CA THR A 418 -51.90 -31.15 -13.26
C THR A 418 -52.68 -32.35 -12.74
N ALA A 419 -54.01 -32.22 -12.66
CA ALA A 419 -54.95 -33.22 -12.19
C ALA A 419 -56.34 -32.96 -12.81
N PRO A 420 -57.33 -33.89 -12.74
CA PRO A 420 -57.28 -35.25 -12.19
C PRO A 420 -57.66 -36.35 -13.22
N GLY A 421 -57.51 -37.63 -12.86
CA GLY A 421 -58.01 -38.75 -13.67
C GLY A 421 -57.96 -40.13 -12.97
N THR A 422 -59.14 -40.66 -12.61
CA THR A 422 -59.47 -42.07 -12.28
C THR A 422 -58.59 -42.88 -11.29
N THR A 423 -59.18 -43.16 -10.13
CA THR A 423 -58.99 -44.33 -9.23
C THR A 423 -59.43 -45.67 -9.89
N PRO A 424 -59.24 -46.89 -9.31
CA PRO A 424 -59.09 -47.21 -7.87
C PRO A 424 -58.03 -48.27 -7.44
N GLY A 425 -57.75 -48.33 -6.12
CA GLY A 425 -56.98 -49.40 -5.46
C GLY A 425 -56.70 -49.12 -3.96
N VAL A 426 -57.25 -49.93 -3.05
CA VAL A 426 -57.29 -49.80 -1.56
C VAL A 426 -57.45 -51.23 -0.98
N PRO A 427 -57.03 -51.63 0.25
CA PRO A 427 -56.57 -50.88 1.45
C PRO A 427 -55.18 -51.30 2.03
N GLY A 428 -54.76 -50.70 3.16
CA GLY A 428 -53.47 -51.06 3.81
C GLY A 428 -53.09 -50.54 5.21
N THR A 429 -54.03 -50.27 6.14
CA THR A 429 -53.81 -50.10 7.62
C THR A 429 -52.85 -49.03 8.21
N ALA A 430 -53.22 -48.46 9.36
CA ALA A 430 -52.45 -47.56 10.24
C ALA A 430 -53.09 -47.57 11.67
N PRO A 431 -52.61 -46.85 12.73
CA PRO A 431 -51.35 -46.10 12.91
C PRO A 431 -50.46 -46.81 14.00
N PRO A 432 -50.28 -46.46 15.31
CA PRO A 432 -50.29 -45.21 16.09
C PRO A 432 -49.08 -44.94 17.05
N GLN A 433 -48.83 -43.65 17.32
CA GLN A 433 -48.37 -43.01 18.60
C GLN A 433 -47.18 -43.55 19.45
N GLN A 434 -46.20 -42.67 19.72
CA GLN A 434 -45.93 -41.95 21.01
C GLN A 434 -44.54 -41.25 20.92
N GLN A 435 -44.02 -40.48 21.89
CA GLN A 435 -44.41 -39.26 22.62
C GLN A 435 -43.23 -38.97 23.60
N ARG A 436 -42.75 -37.71 23.73
CA ARG A 436 -41.71 -37.26 24.72
C ARG A 436 -40.26 -37.72 24.43
N GLY A 437 -39.21 -37.08 24.96
CA GLY A 437 -39.15 -35.96 25.92
C GLY A 437 -37.81 -35.21 25.97
N ARG A 438 -37.67 -34.27 26.94
CA ARG A 438 -36.46 -33.43 27.19
C ARG A 438 -35.38 -34.18 27.99
N GLY A 439 -34.11 -33.76 27.91
CA GLY A 439 -33.00 -34.50 28.52
C GLY A 439 -31.75 -33.73 29.00
N ARG A 440 -31.85 -32.45 29.35
CA ARG A 440 -30.76 -31.53 29.81
C ARG A 440 -29.70 -31.19 28.76
#